data_AF-A0A9E4CJI1-F1
#
_entry.id   AF-A0A9E4CJI1-F1
#
_cell.length_a   1.000
_cell.length_b   1.000
_cell.length_c   1.000
_cell.angle_alpha   90.00
_cell.angle_beta   90.00
_cell.angle_gamma   90.00
#
_symmetry.space_group_name_H-M   'P 1'
#
loop_
_entity.id
_entity.type
_entity.pdbx_description
1 polymer ?
#
loop_
_entity_poly.entity_id
_entity_poly.type
_entity_poly.pdbx_seq_one_letter_code
_entity_poly.pdbx_strand_id
1 'polypeptide(L)'
;MRTPIYPGRISIRRYIICLITFAIVLIACSSIFAQADLRHAAPQISLREEAGLPYLQNYNPRAYHAHAQNWAVEQDARGVMYFGNTAGILEYDGVRWRLMSTPNKSVVR
;
A
#
# COMPACT_ATOMS: atom_id res chain seq x y z
N MET A 1 -23.54 -51.86 -3.75
CA MET A 1 -23.81 -51.41 -2.37
C MET A 1 -22.48 -50.94 -1.77
N ARG A 2 -22.25 -49.64 -1.61
CA ARG A 2 -21.01 -49.07 -1.04
C ARG A 2 -21.35 -48.44 0.32
N THR A 3 -20.69 -48.86 1.39
CA THR A 3 -20.85 -48.29 2.73
C THR A 3 -20.10 -46.94 2.83
N PRO A 4 -20.61 -45.95 3.58
CA PRO A 4 -19.93 -44.67 3.75
C PRO A 4 -18.78 -44.78 4.77
N ILE A 5 -17.66 -44.14 4.45
CA ILE A 5 -16.46 -44.02 5.28
C ILE A 5 -16.64 -42.79 6.18
N TYR A 6 -16.64 -42.98 7.52
CA TYR A 6 -16.63 -41.86 8.47
C TYR A 6 -15.18 -41.44 8.77
N PRO A 7 -14.80 -40.15 8.67
CA PRO A 7 -13.46 -39.70 8.99
C PRO A 7 -13.22 -39.60 10.51
N GLY A 8 -12.20 -40.33 10.98
CA GLY A 8 -11.23 -40.00 12.03
C GLY A 8 -11.69 -39.33 13.33
N ARG A 9 -11.78 -40.12 14.42
CA ARG A 9 -11.76 -39.65 15.82
C ARG A 9 -10.50 -38.82 16.10
N ILE A 10 -10.63 -37.50 16.20
CA ILE A 10 -9.59 -36.63 16.75
C ILE A 10 -9.51 -36.87 18.27
N SER A 11 -8.34 -37.27 18.78
CA SER A 11 -8.13 -37.56 20.20
C SER A 11 -8.23 -36.28 21.05
N ILE A 12 -8.93 -36.34 22.18
CA ILE A 12 -9.10 -35.25 23.17
C ILE A 12 -7.75 -34.61 23.54
N ARG A 13 -6.66 -35.38 23.54
CA ARG A 13 -5.30 -34.87 23.79
C ARG A 13 -4.85 -33.83 22.75
N ARG A 14 -5.24 -33.99 21.48
CA ARG A 14 -4.94 -33.01 20.42
C ARG A 14 -5.73 -31.73 20.59
N TYR A 15 -6.96 -31.81 21.10
CA TYR A 15 -7.80 -30.65 21.37
C TYR A 15 -7.24 -29.80 22.52
N ILE A 16 -6.81 -30.46 23.60
CA ILE A 16 -6.21 -29.78 24.77
C ILE A 16 -4.92 -29.06 24.38
N ILE A 17 -4.05 -29.69 23.57
CA ILE A 17 -2.81 -29.05 23.09
C ILE A 17 -3.11 -27.81 22.23
N CYS A 18 -4.14 -27.88 21.37
CA CYS A 18 -4.56 -26.75 20.54
C CYS A 18 -5.10 -25.58 21.39
N LEU A 19 -5.89 -25.88 22.43
CA LEU A 19 -6.39 -24.86 23.35
C LEU A 19 -5.28 -24.19 24.17
N ILE A 20 -4.31 -24.96 24.65
CA ILE A 20 -3.18 -24.42 25.42
C ILE A 20 -2.32 -23.51 24.54
N THR A 21 -2.02 -23.94 23.32
CA THR A 21 -1.23 -23.13 22.37
C THR A 21 -1.95 -21.84 21.98
N PHE A 22 -3.26 -21.90 21.74
CA PHE A 22 -4.07 -20.70 21.47
C PHE A 22 -4.10 -19.73 22.66
N ALA A 23 -4.26 -20.24 23.89
CA ALA A 23 -4.25 -19.41 25.10
C ALA A 23 -2.89 -18.72 25.33
N ILE A 24 -1.77 -19.41 25.08
CA ILE A 24 -0.43 -18.83 25.19
C ILE A 24 -0.23 -17.68 24.18
N VAL A 25 -0.71 -17.84 22.94
CA VAL A 25 -0.64 -16.80 21.91
C VAL A 25 -1.44 -15.56 22.33
N LEU A 26 -2.63 -15.74 22.91
CA LEU A 26 -3.45 -14.62 23.38
C LEU A 26 -2.79 -13.85 24.54
N ILE A 27 -2.19 -14.56 25.50
CA ILE A 27 -1.49 -13.95 26.65
C ILE A 27 -0.21 -13.23 26.21
N ALA A 28 0.53 -13.79 25.24
CA ALA A 28 1.69 -13.12 24.67
C ALA A 28 1.29 -11.83 23.92
N CYS A 29 0.16 -11.87 23.20
CA CYS A 29 -0.37 -10.73 22.45
C CYS A 29 -0.76 -9.56 23.38
N SER A 30 -1.48 -9.82 24.49
CA SER A 30 -1.91 -8.76 25.41
C SER A 30 -0.73 -8.02 26.08
N SER A 31 0.38 -8.72 26.29
CA SER A 31 1.58 -8.14 26.94
C SER A 31 2.32 -7.17 26.01
N ILE A 32 2.25 -7.41 24.69
CA ILE A 32 2.81 -6.52 23.66
C ILE A 32 1.97 -5.25 23.52
N PHE A 33 0.63 -5.38 23.58
CA PHE A 33 -0.27 -4.23 23.52
C PHE A 33 -0.21 -3.33 24.76
N ALA A 34 0.03 -3.88 25.96
CA ALA A 34 0.10 -3.10 27.20
C ALA A 34 1.34 -2.18 27.31
N GLN A 35 2.43 -2.45 26.56
CA GLN A 35 3.66 -1.65 26.60
C GLN A 35 3.66 -0.44 25.63
N ALA A 36 2.57 -0.26 24.87
CA ALA A 36 2.46 0.83 23.89
C ALA A 36 2.10 2.20 24.51
N ASP A 37 1.54 2.24 25.72
CA ASP A 37 0.84 3.44 26.22
C ASP A 37 1.59 4.35 27.23
N LEU A 38 2.84 4.06 27.61
CA LEU A 38 3.58 4.91 28.57
C LEU A 38 4.53 5.94 27.93
N ARG A 39 4.52 6.10 26.61
CA ARG A 39 5.49 6.95 25.89
C ARG A 39 4.96 8.35 25.51
N HIS A 40 3.69 8.65 25.77
CA HIS A 40 2.99 9.80 25.17
C HIS A 40 2.55 10.90 26.15
N ALA A 41 3.30 11.16 27.23
CA ALA A 41 2.98 12.23 28.20
C ALA A 41 4.06 13.32 28.30
N ALA A 42 4.54 13.85 27.16
CA ALA A 42 5.35 15.07 27.14
C ALA A 42 4.84 16.03 26.05
N PRO A 43 4.54 17.31 26.36
CA PRO A 43 4.12 18.28 25.37
C PRO A 43 5.36 18.68 24.55
N GLN A 44 5.41 18.24 23.30
CA GLN A 44 6.43 18.68 22.36
C GLN A 44 6.03 20.09 21.90
N ILE A 45 6.71 21.12 22.41
CA ILE A 45 6.63 22.45 21.78
C ILE A 45 7.35 22.32 20.43
N SER A 46 6.61 21.95 19.38
CA SER A 46 7.14 21.95 18.03
C SER A 46 7.25 23.40 17.58
N LEU A 47 8.47 23.95 17.52
CA LEU A 47 8.76 25.06 16.63
C LEU A 47 8.58 24.51 15.21
N ARG A 48 7.35 24.51 14.70
CA ARG A 48 7.07 24.17 13.31
C ARG A 48 7.73 25.25 12.48
N GLU A 49 8.83 24.90 11.83
CA GLU A 49 9.35 25.63 10.69
C GLU A 49 8.16 25.88 9.76
N GLU A 50 7.81 27.15 9.53
CA GLU A 50 6.73 27.48 8.61
C GLU A 50 7.22 27.15 7.19
N ALA A 51 7.09 25.88 6.80
CA ALA A 51 7.55 25.33 5.52
C ALA A 51 6.85 25.93 4.29
N GLY A 52 5.97 26.91 4.48
CA GLY A 52 5.08 27.44 3.47
C GLY A 52 4.05 26.41 2.99
N LEU A 53 3.16 26.85 2.10
CA LEU A 53 2.29 25.94 1.37
C LEU A 53 3.01 25.53 0.07
N PRO A 54 3.09 24.23 -0.26
CA PRO A 54 3.68 23.81 -1.53
C PRO A 54 2.83 24.35 -2.69
N TYR A 55 3.48 24.67 -3.79
CA TYR A 55 2.78 24.99 -5.03
C TYR A 55 2.04 23.74 -5.52
N LEU A 56 0.71 23.80 -5.57
CA LEU A 56 -0.15 22.69 -5.99
C LEU A 56 -0.85 23.04 -7.30
N GLN A 57 -0.65 22.19 -8.31
CA GLN A 57 -1.34 22.30 -9.60
C GLN A 57 -1.93 20.94 -9.99
N ASN A 58 -3.22 20.94 -10.33
CA ASN A 58 -3.94 19.73 -10.70
C ASN A 58 -4.08 19.63 -12.22
N TYR A 59 -3.79 18.45 -12.77
CA TYR A 59 -3.96 18.14 -14.19
C TYR A 59 -5.09 17.11 -14.37
N ASN A 60 -6.16 17.54 -15.04
CA ASN A 60 -7.25 16.64 -15.41
C ASN A 60 -6.78 15.68 -16.52
N PRO A 61 -7.31 14.46 -16.64
CA PRO A 61 -7.03 13.54 -17.75
C PRO A 61 -7.17 14.16 -19.15
N ARG A 62 -8.07 15.13 -19.32
CA ARG A 62 -8.19 15.89 -20.57
C ARG A 62 -6.97 16.74 -20.92
N ALA A 63 -6.16 17.16 -19.94
CA ALA A 63 -4.98 17.99 -20.16
C ALA A 63 -3.82 17.20 -20.78
N TYR A 64 -3.70 15.91 -20.45
CA TYR A 64 -2.65 15.03 -20.97
C TYR A 64 -3.17 13.97 -21.95
N HIS A 65 -4.45 14.03 -22.29
CA HIS A 65 -5.11 13.18 -23.30
C HIS A 65 -4.90 11.67 -23.11
N ALA A 66 -4.91 11.18 -21.86
CA ALA A 66 -4.79 9.77 -21.53
C ALA A 66 -5.77 9.34 -20.41
N HIS A 67 -5.61 8.11 -19.91
CA HIS A 67 -6.48 7.59 -18.85
C HIS A 67 -6.22 8.26 -17.51
N ALA A 68 -7.22 8.31 -16.64
CA ALA A 68 -7.10 8.97 -15.34
C ALA A 68 -6.16 8.27 -14.33
N GLN A 69 -5.78 7.03 -14.59
CA GLN A 69 -4.99 6.20 -13.70
C GLN A 69 -3.51 6.24 -14.08
N ASN A 70 -2.69 6.66 -13.13
CA ASN A 70 -1.23 6.62 -13.22
C ASN A 70 -0.70 5.66 -12.16
N TRP A 71 0.23 4.79 -12.52
CA TRP A 71 0.69 3.67 -11.70
C TRP A 71 2.12 3.83 -11.19
N ALA A 72 2.94 4.55 -11.94
CA ALA A 72 4.33 4.82 -11.63
C ALA A 72 4.66 6.28 -11.94
N VAL A 73 5.67 6.81 -11.26
CA VAL A 73 6.22 8.14 -11.49
C VAL A 73 7.73 8.10 -11.32
N GLU A 74 8.46 8.76 -12.21
CA GLU A 74 9.92 8.91 -12.14
C GLU A 74 10.33 10.28 -12.70
N GLN A 75 11.45 10.83 -12.23
CA GLN A 75 12.02 12.07 -12.77
C GLN A 75 13.41 11.78 -13.35
N ASP A 76 13.72 12.33 -14.52
CA ASP A 76 15.07 12.24 -15.06
C ASP A 76 16.01 13.36 -14.55
N ALA A 77 17.30 13.27 -14.87
CA ALA A 77 18.29 14.27 -14.46
C ALA A 77 18.07 15.68 -15.04
N ARG A 78 17.18 15.83 -16.04
CA ARG A 78 16.81 17.12 -16.64
C ARG A 78 15.59 17.74 -15.94
N GLY A 79 14.99 17.02 -15.01
CA GLY A 79 13.78 17.42 -14.29
C GLY A 79 12.48 17.05 -15.01
N VAL A 80 12.54 16.31 -16.12
CA VAL A 80 11.36 15.86 -16.85
C VAL A 80 10.69 14.72 -16.08
N MET A 81 9.37 14.83 -15.91
CA MET A 81 8.57 13.85 -15.18
C MET A 81 7.99 12.81 -16.14
N TYR A 82 8.06 11.55 -15.75
CA TYR A 82 7.49 10.42 -16.47
C TYR A 82 6.43 9.74 -15.62
N PHE A 83 5.30 9.36 -16.21
CA PHE A 83 4.21 8.66 -15.54
C PHE A 83 3.78 7.42 -16.33
N GLY A 84 3.73 6.28 -15.65
CA GLY A 84 3.16 5.04 -16.20
C GLY A 84 1.63 5.13 -16.23
N ASN A 85 1.03 5.00 -17.41
CA ASN A 85 -0.40 5.12 -17.63
C ASN A 85 -0.94 3.89 -18.39
N THR A 86 -2.25 3.67 -18.32
CA THR A 86 -2.94 2.66 -19.13
C THR A 86 -2.75 2.87 -20.64
N ALA A 87 -2.53 4.12 -21.11
CA ALA A 87 -2.31 4.44 -22.52
C ALA A 87 -0.84 4.33 -22.97
N GLY A 88 0.12 4.17 -22.05
CA GLY A 88 1.55 4.24 -22.33
C GLY A 88 2.30 5.08 -21.29
N ILE A 89 3.41 5.69 -21.70
CA ILE A 89 4.23 6.58 -20.86
C ILE A 89 3.82 8.03 -21.13
N LEU A 90 3.49 8.77 -20.08
CA LEU A 90 3.31 10.22 -20.16
C LEU A 90 4.61 10.92 -19.78
N GLU A 91 5.07 11.84 -20.60
CA GLU A 91 6.21 12.73 -20.34
C GLU A 91 5.70 14.16 -20.11
N TYR A 92 6.24 14.82 -19.09
CA TYR A 92 5.90 16.20 -18.73
C TYR A 92 7.15 17.03 -18.47
N ASP A 93 7.32 18.12 -19.24
CA ASP A 93 8.50 19.01 -19.20
C ASP A 93 8.32 20.25 -18.31
N GLY A 94 7.21 20.35 -17.59
CA GLY A 94 6.85 21.55 -16.82
C GLY A 94 5.84 22.47 -17.53
N VAL A 95 5.55 22.23 -18.81
CA VAL A 95 4.57 23.02 -19.60
C VAL A 95 3.68 22.13 -20.46
N ARG A 96 4.25 21.09 -21.08
CA ARG A 96 3.61 20.25 -22.09
C ARG A 96 3.61 18.80 -21.69
N TRP A 97 2.55 18.12 -22.10
CA TRP A 97 2.38 16.67 -21.96
C TRP A 97 2.64 15.98 -23.30
N ARG A 98 3.34 14.87 -23.28
CA ARG A 98 3.57 14.00 -24.44
C ARG A 98 3.25 12.56 -24.08
N LEU A 99 2.37 11.92 -24.85
CA LEU A 99 2.06 10.49 -24.70
C LEU A 99 2.94 9.66 -25.63
N MET A 100 3.67 8.71 -25.05
CA MET A 100 4.46 7.70 -25.74
C MET A 100 3.77 6.35 -25.60
N SER A 101 3.03 5.94 -26.63
CA SER A 101 2.34 4.66 -26.65
C SER A 101 3.33 3.49 -26.75
N THR A 102 3.03 2.41 -26.03
CA THR A 102 3.75 1.14 -26.18
C THR A 102 3.35 0.45 -27.48
N PRO A 103 4.24 -0.33 -28.12
CA PRO A 103 3.93 -1.01 -29.39
C PRO A 103 2.68 -1.90 -29.34
N ASN A 104 2.41 -2.49 -28.17
CA ASN A 104 1.29 -3.39 -27.91
C ASN A 104 0.11 -2.73 -27.16
N LYS A 105 0.14 -1.40 -26.96
CA LYS A 105 -0.86 -0.66 -26.16
C LYS A 105 -1.08 -1.26 -24.76
N SER A 106 -0.03 -1.83 -24.16
CA SER A 106 -0.08 -2.34 -22.81
C SER A 106 -0.02 -1.22 -21.77
N VAL A 107 -0.63 -1.50 -20.62
CA VAL A 107 -0.49 -0.68 -19.41
C VAL A 107 0.98 -0.59 -19.00
N VAL A 108 1.42 0.63 -18.64
CA VAL A 108 2.73 0.87 -18.03
C VAL A 108 2.54 1.16 -16.54
N ARG A 109 3.29 0.47 -15.69
CA ARG A 109 3.23 0.53 -14.23
C ARG A 109 4.57 0.14 -13.62
#